data_AF-S3HKC2-F1
#
_entry.id   AF-S3HKC2-F1
#
_cell.length_a   1.000
_cell.length_b   1.000
_cell.length_c   1.000
_cell.angle_alpha   90.00
_cell.angle_beta   90.00
_cell.angle_gamma   90.00
#
_symmetry.space_group_name_H-M   'P 1'
#
loop_
_entity.id
_entity.type
_entity.pdbx_description
1 polymer ?
#
loop_
_entity_poly.entity_id
_entity_poly.type
_entity_poly.pdbx_seq_one_letter_code
_entity_poly.pdbx_strand_id
1 'polypeptide(L)'
;MNSVKPVHTREIYFTPEDLRLCNAALKAVSRASNIEKDALAVSRLALVIIELRKRGVQDVEQLTSLAGEIFENPENDDSGN
;
A
#
# COMPACT_ATOMS: atom_id res chain seq x y z
N MET A 1 -12.43 -10.47 31.44
CA MET A 1 -11.41 -11.03 30.53
C MET A 1 -11.98 -10.97 29.12
N ASN A 2 -11.69 -9.91 28.38
CA ASN A 2 -12.19 -9.78 27.01
C ASN A 2 -11.30 -10.65 26.12
N SER A 3 -11.85 -11.76 25.63
CA SER A 3 -11.19 -12.64 24.67
C SER A 3 -11.03 -11.89 23.35
N VAL A 4 -9.89 -11.22 23.17
CA VAL A 4 -9.51 -10.63 21.89
C VAL A 4 -9.30 -11.81 20.93
N LYS A 5 -10.28 -12.07 20.06
CA LYS A 5 -10.10 -13.04 18.98
C LYS A 5 -8.94 -12.53 18.12
N PRO A 6 -7.91 -13.35 17.83
CA PRO A 6 -6.89 -12.93 16.87
C PRO A 6 -7.60 -12.63 15.56
N VAL A 7 -7.52 -11.37 15.14
CA VAL A 7 -7.90 -10.96 13.78
C VAL A 7 -7.16 -11.92 12.87
N HIS A 8 -7.90 -12.75 12.15
CA HIS A 8 -7.32 -13.59 11.11
C HIS A 8 -6.77 -12.63 10.07
N THR A 9 -5.51 -12.22 10.22
CA THR A 9 -4.71 -11.72 9.12
C THR A 9 -4.70 -12.86 8.12
N ARG A 10 -5.61 -12.84 7.14
CA ARG A 10 -5.51 -13.70 5.98
C ARG A 10 -4.09 -13.48 5.46
N GLU A 11 -3.25 -14.49 5.57
CA GLU A 11 -1.99 -14.51 4.87
C GLU A 11 -2.33 -14.48 3.38
N ILE A 12 -2.29 -13.27 2.81
CA ILE A 12 -2.48 -13.10 1.39
C ILE A 12 -1.13 -13.43 0.77
N TYR A 13 -1.09 -14.59 0.12
CA TYR A 13 0.02 -14.96 -0.72
C TYR A 13 0.00 -14.08 -1.96
N PHE A 14 1.04 -13.28 -2.13
CA PHE A 14 1.24 -12.52 -3.36
C PHE A 14 1.55 -13.48 -4.49
N THR A 15 0.64 -13.54 -5.46
CA THR A 15 0.90 -14.16 -6.75
C THR A 15 1.89 -13.31 -7.55
N PRO A 16 2.55 -13.87 -8.59
CA PRO A 16 3.39 -13.08 -9.49
C PRO A 16 2.65 -11.89 -10.12
N GLU A 17 1.35 -12.02 -10.38
CA GLU A 17 0.54 -10.92 -10.91
C GLU A 17 0.35 -9.81 -9.88
N ASP A 18 0.17 -10.15 -8.60
CA ASP A 18 0.08 -9.16 -7.52
C ASP A 18 1.36 -8.32 -7.42
N LEU A 19 2.52 -8.97 -7.53
CA LEU A 19 3.81 -8.29 -7.54
C LEU A 19 3.95 -7.39 -8.77
N ARG A 20 3.47 -7.83 -9.93
CA ARG A 20 3.50 -7.03 -11.17
C ARG A 20 2.69 -5.75 -11.02
N LEU A 21 1.47 -5.86 -10.48
CA LEU A 21 0.58 -4.73 -10.25
C LEU A 21 1.15 -3.76 -9.19
N CYS A 22 1.68 -4.29 -8.09
CA CYS A 22 2.29 -3.46 -7.05
C CYS A 22 3.52 -2.71 -7.55
N ASN A 23 4.38 -3.36 -8.34
CA ASN A 23 5.54 -2.70 -8.93
C ASN A 23 5.16 -1.64 -9.96
N ALA A 24 4.08 -1.85 -10.72
CA ALA A 24 3.56 -0.85 -11.65
C ALA A 24 3.07 0.41 -10.90
N ALA A 25 2.27 0.23 -9.84
CA ALA A 25 1.82 1.33 -8.99
C ALA A 25 3.00 2.04 -8.30
N LEU A 26 3.96 1.28 -7.74
CA LEU A 26 5.14 1.82 -7.07
C LEU A 26 5.94 2.72 -8.00
N LYS A 27 6.16 2.28 -9.25
CA LYS A 27 6.88 3.05 -10.25
C LYS A 27 6.12 4.31 -10.66
N ALA A 28 4.79 4.22 -10.81
CA ALA A 28 3.95 5.35 -11.18
C ALA A 28 3.96 6.44 -10.09
N VAL A 29 3.67 6.08 -8.85
CA VAL A 29 3.64 7.03 -7.72
C VAL A 29 5.04 7.56 -7.42
N SER A 30 6.08 6.71 -7.42
CA SER A 30 7.45 7.17 -7.16
C SER A 30 7.92 8.25 -8.13
N ARG A 31 7.49 8.16 -9.40
CA ARG A 31 7.76 9.16 -10.44
C ARG A 31 6.97 10.43 -10.25
N ALA A 32 5.66 10.29 -10.00
CA ALA A 32 4.77 11.42 -9.79
C ALA A 32 5.23 12.28 -8.59
N SER A 33 5.68 11.62 -7.52
CA SER A 33 6.19 12.28 -6.31
C SER A 33 7.68 12.64 -6.36
N ASN A 34 8.39 12.33 -7.45
CA ASN A 34 9.82 12.58 -7.65
C ASN A 34 10.73 11.98 -6.54
N ILE A 35 10.38 10.79 -6.03
CA ILE A 35 11.09 10.11 -4.94
C ILE A 35 11.94 8.92 -5.41
N GLU A 36 12.05 8.65 -6.73
CA GLU A 36 12.71 7.44 -7.27
C GLU A 36 14.15 7.21 -6.76
N LYS A 37 14.84 8.26 -6.28
CA LYS A 37 16.21 8.18 -5.73
C LYS A 37 16.27 8.12 -4.20
N ASP A 38 15.15 8.33 -3.52
CA ASP A 38 15.04 8.22 -2.07
C ASP A 38 14.59 6.82 -1.69
N ALA A 39 15.55 5.97 -1.34
CA ALA A 39 15.30 4.58 -1.00
C ALA A 39 14.34 4.42 0.20
N LEU A 40 14.36 5.36 1.16
CA LEU A 40 13.49 5.29 2.33
C LEU A 40 12.06 5.67 1.95
N ALA A 41 11.88 6.74 1.18
CA ALA A 41 10.57 7.15 0.67
C ALA A 41 9.94 6.05 -0.21
N VAL A 42 10.70 5.48 -1.14
CA VAL A 42 10.26 4.37 -2.00
C VAL A 42 9.88 3.14 -1.17
N SER A 43 10.64 2.83 -0.12
CA SER A 43 10.31 1.70 0.77
C SER A 43 9.01 1.92 1.53
N ARG A 44 8.77 3.15 2.03
CA ARG A 44 7.51 3.51 2.70
C ARG A 44 6.31 3.41 1.76
N LEU A 45 6.44 3.92 0.54
CA LEU A 45 5.41 3.81 -0.49
C LEU A 45 5.13 2.34 -0.85
N ALA A 46 6.16 1.50 -0.97
CA ALA A 46 5.99 0.07 -1.25
C ALA A 46 5.16 -0.63 -0.16
N LEU A 47 5.35 -0.29 1.12
CA LEU A 47 4.55 -0.83 2.22
C LEU A 47 3.07 -0.43 2.10
N VAL A 48 2.79 0.84 1.79
CA VAL A 48 1.41 1.32 1.57
C VAL A 48 0.74 0.53 0.46
N ILE A 49 1.42 0.35 -0.68
CA ILE A 49 0.89 -0.39 -1.84
C ILE A 49 0.62 -1.86 -1.49
N ILE A 50 1.53 -2.51 -0.76
CA ILE A 50 1.36 -3.90 -0.32
C ILE A 50 0.15 -4.03 0.60
N GLU A 51 -0.03 -3.11 1.55
CA GLU A 51 -1.18 -3.15 2.47
C GLU A 51 -2.50 -2.88 1.74
N LEU A 52 -2.54 -1.96 0.78
CA LEU A 52 -3.71 -1.77 -0.09
C LEU A 52 -4.05 -3.03 -0.90
N ARG A 53 -3.04 -3.71 -1.45
CA ARG A 53 -3.25 -4.98 -2.16
C ARG A 53 -3.81 -6.06 -1.23
N LYS A 54 -3.30 -6.15 0.00
CA LYS A 54 -3.83 -7.06 1.04
C LYS A 54 -5.28 -6.70 1.44
N ARG A 55 -5.64 -5.43 1.43
CA ARG A 55 -7.03 -4.98 1.67
C ARG A 55 -7.98 -5.26 0.49
N GLY A 56 -7.45 -5.77 -0.62
CA GLY A 56 -8.24 -6.27 -1.75
C GLY A 56 -8.30 -5.33 -2.96
N VAL A 57 -7.52 -4.25 -2.98
CA VAL A 57 -7.43 -3.37 -4.17
C VAL A 57 -6.78 -4.16 -5.31
N GLN A 58 -7.52 -4.42 -6.40
CA GLN A 58 -7.05 -5.25 -7.52
C GLN A 58 -6.69 -4.49 -8.78
N ASP A 59 -7.28 -3.32 -8.94
CA ASP A 59 -7.01 -2.48 -10.09
C ASP A 59 -5.77 -1.61 -9.85
N VAL A 60 -4.91 -1.50 -10.87
CA VAL A 60 -3.64 -0.76 -10.77
C VAL A 60 -3.86 0.74 -10.70
N GLU A 61 -4.90 1.28 -11.34
CA GLU A 61 -5.21 2.70 -11.31
C GLU A 61 -5.71 3.11 -9.92
N GLN A 62 -6.61 2.30 -9.34
CA GLN A 62 -7.06 2.48 -7.95
C GLN A 62 -5.90 2.35 -6.96
N LEU A 63 -5.03 1.36 -7.14
CA LEU A 63 -3.86 1.16 -6.28
C LEU A 63 -2.91 2.36 -6.35
N THR A 64 -2.74 2.94 -7.53
CA THR A 64 -1.90 4.13 -7.76
C THR A 64 -2.51 5.37 -7.10
N SER A 65 -3.81 5.63 -7.29
CA SER A 65 -4.50 6.79 -6.71
C SER A 65 -4.45 6.76 -5.18
N LEU A 66 -4.89 5.65 -4.57
CA LEU A 66 -4.95 5.50 -3.12
C LEU A 66 -3.56 5.55 -2.49
N ALA A 67 -2.56 4.91 -3.11
CA ALA A 67 -1.19 4.95 -2.58
C ALA A 67 -0.59 6.36 -2.66
N GLY A 68 -0.86 7.11 -3.73
CA GLY A 68 -0.46 8.51 -3.86
C GLY A 68 -1.08 9.38 -2.77
N GLU A 69 -2.40 9.30 -2.60
CA GLU A 69 -3.14 10.07 -1.58
C GLU A 69 -2.63 9.80 -0.15
N ILE A 70 -2.45 8.53 0.21
CA ILE A 70 -1.95 8.13 1.54
C ILE A 70 -0.49 8.56 1.74
N PHE A 71 0.33 8.43 0.71
CA PHE A 71 1.75 8.76 0.78
C PHE A 71 1.97 10.28 0.92
N GLU A 72 1.17 11.08 0.23
CA GLU A 72 1.22 12.55 0.30
C GLU A 72 0.57 13.10 1.57
N ASN A 73 -0.47 12.43 2.10
CA ASN A 73 -1.21 12.86 3.29
C ASN A 73 -1.27 11.76 4.36
N PRO A 74 -0.17 11.52 5.10
CA PRO A 74 -0.09 10.44 6.10
C PRO A 74 -1.00 10.65 7.32
N GLU A 75 -1.58 11.84 7.52
CA GLU A 75 -2.47 12.16 8.65
C GLU A 75 -3.90 11.57 8.52
N ASN A 76 -4.25 11.00 7.36
CA ASN A 76 -5.59 10.42 7.13
C ASN A 76 -5.76 8.98 7.64
N ASP A 77 -4.74 8.36 8.25
CA ASP A 77 -4.80 6.99 8.80
C ASP A 77 -5.06 6.96 10.33
N ASP A 78 -5.28 8.12 10.98
CA ASP A 78 -5.60 8.23 12.41
C ASP A 78 -6.92 8.97 12.69
N SER A 79 -8.02 8.41 12.18
CA SER A 79 -9.38 8.69 12.69
C SER A 79 -10.03 7.40 13.15
N GLY A 80 -9.45 6.80 14.20
CA GLY A 80 -9.94 5.58 14.83
C GLY A 80 -9.82 5.65 16.35
N ASN A 81 -10.60 6.55 16.96
CA ASN A 81 -11.09 6.60 18.36
C ASN A 81 -10.42 5.69 19.40
#